data_AF-A0A510PL00-F1
#
_entry.id   AF-A0A510PL00-F1
#
_cell.length_a   1.000
_cell.length_b   1.000
_cell.length_c   1.000
_cell.angle_alpha   90.00
_cell.angle_beta   90.00
_cell.angle_gamma   90.00
#
_symmetry.space_group_name_H-M   'P 1'
#
loop_
_entity.id
_entity.type
_entity.pdbx_description
1 polymer ?
#
loop_
_entity_poly.entity_id
_entity_poly.type
_entity_poly.pdbx_seq_one_letter_code
_entity_poly.pdbx_strand_id
1 'polypeptide(L)'
;MVSLIYDKRAMPIYWEILDKKGSSNLEEQQRVLEKTLTVLSGHKIVVLADREFCSVSLIKWLQEQSIYFCLRQKQSTNVKTKEGIYQEMMGLGLSPETKLFLKDVNITKEKGFGEFNLADKWKKLIGVFKQKSLGIF
;
A
#
# COMPACT_ATOMS: atom_id res chain seq x y z
N MET A 1 -10.39 -6.46 5.46
CA MET A 1 -11.59 -5.66 5.12
C MET A 1 -11.33 -4.92 3.81
N VAL A 2 -12.34 -4.80 2.95
CA VAL A 2 -12.31 -4.03 1.71
C VAL A 2 -13.42 -2.99 1.76
N SER A 3 -13.08 -1.77 1.35
CA SER A 3 -14.00 -0.63 1.34
C SER A 3 -14.02 0.04 -0.03
N LEU A 4 -15.20 0.48 -0.45
CA LEU A 4 -15.36 1.37 -1.59
C LEU A 4 -15.12 2.81 -1.12
N ILE A 5 -14.30 3.56 -1.85
CA ILE A 5 -14.12 4.98 -1.59
C ILE A 5 -15.14 5.76 -2.41
N TYR A 6 -16.03 6.47 -1.72
CA TYR A 6 -17.04 7.33 -2.32
C TYR A 6 -17.12 8.65 -1.54
N ASP A 7 -17.10 9.79 -2.24
CA ASP A 7 -17.13 11.13 -1.63
C ASP A 7 -16.21 11.31 -0.40
N LYS A 8 -14.92 10.96 -0.57
CA LYS A 8 -13.88 11.03 0.48
C LYS A 8 -14.15 10.17 1.72
N ARG A 9 -15.08 9.21 1.64
CA ARG A 9 -15.42 8.27 2.71
C ARG A 9 -15.14 6.84 2.25
N ALA A 10 -14.64 6.01 3.16
CA ALA A 10 -14.49 4.59 2.94
C ALA A 10 -15.74 3.87 3.47
N MET A 11 -16.49 3.23 2.58
CA MET A 11 -17.66 2.42 2.91
C MET A 11 -17.26 0.94 2.88
N PRO A 12 -17.27 0.22 4.00
CA PRO A 12 -16.93 -1.20 4.00
C PRO A 12 -17.96 -1.97 3.19
N ILE A 13 -17.49 -2.73 2.19
CA ILE A 13 -18.36 -3.51 1.30
C ILE A 13 -18.18 -5.01 1.51
N TYR A 14 -17.00 -5.43 1.99
CA TYR A 14 -16.75 -6.82 2.32
C TYR A 14 -15.67 -6.91 3.41
N TRP A 15 -15.88 -7.78 4.40
CA TRP A 15 -14.86 -8.12 5.38
C TRP A 15 -15.06 -9.54 5.85
N GLU A 16 -14.01 -10.07 6.44
CA GLU A 16 -14.01 -11.39 7.02
C GLU A 16 -13.33 -11.31 8.38
N ILE A 17 -13.89 -12.03 9.34
CA ILE A 17 -13.31 -12.20 10.66
C ILE A 17 -12.51 -13.50 10.60
N LEU A 18 -11.21 -13.41 10.85
CA LEU A 18 -10.33 -14.56 10.84
C LEU A 18 -10.24 -15.15 12.24
N ASP A 19 -10.45 -16.46 12.37
CA ASP A 19 -10.33 -17.19 13.64
C ASP A 19 -8.86 -17.52 13.96
N LYS A 20 -8.01 -16.50 13.94
CA LYS A 20 -6.59 -16.61 14.28
C LYS A 20 -6.05 -15.30 14.83
N LYS A 21 -5.02 -15.41 15.67
CA LYS A 21 -4.24 -14.25 16.11
C LYS A 21 -3.10 -14.01 15.12
N GLY A 22 -2.92 -12.76 14.69
CA GLY A 22 -1.83 -12.36 13.79
C GLY A 22 -2.32 -11.66 12.52
N SER A 23 -1.48 -11.65 11.49
CA SER A 23 -1.77 -11.02 10.20
C SER A 23 -2.49 -11.96 9.23
N SER A 24 -3.18 -11.37 8.26
CA SER A 24 -3.71 -12.11 7.12
C SER A 24 -2.59 -12.76 6.27
N ASN A 25 -2.87 -13.91 5.67
CA ASN A 25 -1.98 -14.55 4.68
C ASN A 25 -2.46 -14.22 3.26
N LEU A 26 -1.69 -14.62 2.24
CA LEU A 26 -2.01 -14.31 0.84
C LEU A 26 -3.39 -14.86 0.42
N GLU A 27 -3.71 -16.10 0.78
CA GLU A 27 -4.97 -16.75 0.40
C GLU A 27 -6.18 -16.02 1.00
N GLU A 28 -6.09 -15.58 2.26
CA GLU A 28 -7.14 -14.80 2.91
C GLU A 28 -7.28 -13.41 2.28
N GLN A 29 -6.16 -12.77 1.92
CA GLN A 29 -6.16 -11.49 1.22
C GLN A 29 -6.82 -11.62 -0.16
N GLN A 30 -6.45 -12.64 -0.94
CA GLN A 30 -7.04 -12.97 -2.23
C GLN A 30 -8.54 -13.23 -2.10
N ARG A 31 -8.96 -14.09 -1.16
CA ARG A 31 -10.38 -14.43 -0.95
C ARG A 31 -11.27 -13.21 -0.71
N VAL A 32 -10.80 -12.27 0.11
CA VAL A 32 -11.55 -11.03 0.42
C VAL A 32 -11.58 -10.09 -0.79
N LEU A 33 -10.46 -9.98 -1.53
CA LEU A 33 -10.38 -9.15 -2.73
C LEU A 33 -11.20 -9.72 -3.89
N GLU A 34 -11.08 -11.01 -4.19
CA GLU A 34 -11.76 -11.70 -5.30
C GLU A 34 -13.27 -11.51 -5.26
N LYS A 35 -13.89 -11.70 -4.08
CA LYS A 35 -15.33 -11.47 -3.90
C LYS A 35 -15.72 -10.04 -4.24
N THR A 36 -14.90 -9.08 -3.82
CA THR A 36 -15.14 -7.66 -4.09
C THR A 36 -14.95 -7.32 -5.57
N LEU A 37 -13.88 -7.83 -6.18
CA LEU A 37 -13.55 -7.59 -7.58
C LEU A 37 -14.58 -8.21 -8.53
N THR A 38 -15.14 -9.36 -8.16
CA THR A 38 -16.22 -10.02 -8.91
C THR A 38 -17.47 -9.14 -8.95
N VAL A 39 -17.86 -8.59 -7.79
CA VAL A 39 -19.02 -7.70 -7.66
C VAL A 39 -18.82 -6.39 -8.44
N LEU A 40 -17.59 -5.88 -8.46
CA LEU A 40 -17.23 -4.64 -9.16
C LEU A 40 -16.77 -4.87 -10.61
N SER A 41 -16.95 -6.08 -11.15
CA SER A 41 -16.56 -6.41 -12.51
C SER A 41 -17.18 -5.44 -13.53
N GLY A 42 -16.44 -5.17 -14.61
CA GLY A 42 -16.83 -4.17 -15.63
C GLY A 42 -16.44 -2.72 -15.29
N HIS A 43 -15.92 -2.45 -14.09
CA HIS A 43 -15.42 -1.13 -13.73
C HIS A 43 -13.90 -1.06 -13.78
N LYS A 44 -13.36 0.15 -13.99
CA LYS A 44 -11.92 0.40 -13.80
C LYS A 44 -11.63 0.52 -12.31
N ILE A 45 -11.02 -0.52 -11.75
CA ILE A 45 -10.72 -0.62 -10.32
C ILE A 45 -9.28 -0.19 -10.04
N VAL A 46 -9.08 0.56 -8.97
CA VAL A 46 -7.77 0.83 -8.36
C VAL A 46 -7.79 0.35 -6.91
N VAL A 47 -6.94 -0.61 -6.58
CA VAL A 47 -6.80 -1.13 -5.22
C VAL A 47 -5.84 -0.24 -4.43
N LEU A 48 -6.33 0.36 -3.35
CA LEU A 48 -5.51 1.07 -2.37
C LEU A 48 -5.39 0.20 -1.13
N ALA A 49 -4.16 -0.11 -0.71
CA ALA A 49 -3.96 -0.91 0.49
C ALA A 49 -2.76 -0.43 1.31
N ASP A 50 -2.80 -0.72 2.61
CA ASP A 50 -1.78 -0.29 3.55
C ASP A 50 -0.62 -1.30 3.66
N ARG A 51 0.18 -1.18 4.74
CA ARG A 51 1.37 -2.01 4.94
C ARG A 51 1.06 -3.50 5.12
N GLU A 52 -0.17 -3.87 5.50
CA GLU A 52 -0.53 -5.28 5.66
C GLU A 52 -0.59 -6.01 4.30
N PHE A 53 -0.84 -5.27 3.22
CA PHE A 53 -1.04 -5.79 1.87
C PHE A 53 0.17 -5.54 0.95
N CYS A 54 1.38 -5.48 1.51
CA CYS A 54 2.61 -5.18 0.77
C CYS A 54 3.44 -6.41 0.41
N SER A 55 2.84 -7.61 0.42
CA SER A 55 3.55 -8.83 0.04
C SER A 55 3.85 -8.86 -1.46
N VAL A 56 5.04 -9.36 -1.82
CA VAL A 56 5.48 -9.52 -3.21
C VAL A 56 4.50 -10.40 -3.99
N SER A 57 3.99 -11.45 -3.34
CA SER A 57 3.04 -12.38 -3.93
C SER A 57 1.69 -11.74 -4.23
N LEU A 58 1.18 -10.86 -3.35
CA LEU A 58 -0.08 -10.14 -3.61
C LEU A 58 0.06 -9.19 -4.80
N ILE A 59 1.21 -8.52 -4.92
CA ILE A 59 1.48 -7.63 -6.06
C ILE A 59 1.47 -8.41 -7.37
N LYS A 60 2.16 -9.56 -7.43
CA LYS A 60 2.18 -10.42 -8.63
C LYS A 60 0.77 -10.86 -9.02
N TRP A 61 -0.02 -11.29 -8.04
CA TRP A 61 -1.40 -11.67 -8.27
C TRP A 61 -2.26 -10.51 -8.80
N LEU A 62 -2.14 -9.31 -8.23
CA LEU A 62 -2.85 -8.12 -8.75
C LEU A 62 -2.44 -7.76 -10.19
N GLN A 63 -1.17 -7.97 -10.55
CA GLN A 63 -0.69 -7.77 -11.92
C GLN A 63 -1.28 -8.80 -12.90
N GLU A 64 -1.34 -10.07 -12.51
CA GLU A 64 -1.95 -11.14 -13.31
C GLU A 64 -3.43 -10.86 -13.59
N GLN A 65 -4.14 -10.27 -12.62
CA GLN A 65 -5.53 -9.84 -12.78
C GLN A 65 -5.68 -8.53 -13.59
N SER A 66 -4.58 -7.90 -14.04
CA SER A 66 -4.57 -6.60 -14.73
C SER A 66 -5.26 -5.47 -13.93
N ILE A 67 -5.15 -5.50 -12.61
CA ILE A 67 -5.76 -4.52 -11.71
C ILE A 67 -4.75 -3.42 -11.39
N TYR A 68 -5.18 -2.16 -11.43
CA TYR A 68 -4.35 -1.05 -10.98
C TYR A 68 -4.28 -1.05 -9.45
N PHE A 69 -3.12 -0.72 -8.88
CA PHE A 69 -2.97 -0.65 -7.43
C PHE A 69 -2.01 0.43 -6.96
N CYS A 70 -2.17 0.83 -5.70
CA CYS A 70 -1.24 1.66 -4.95
C CYS A 70 -1.14 1.10 -3.54
N LEU A 71 0.03 0.56 -3.20
CA LEU A 71 0.28 -0.13 -1.95
C LEU A 71 1.31 0.65 -1.13
N ARG A 72 1.00 0.88 0.14
CA ARG A 72 1.85 1.69 1.02
C ARG A 72 3.03 0.88 1.53
N GLN A 73 4.22 1.13 0.98
CA GLN A 73 5.44 0.48 1.44
C GLN A 73 6.02 1.03 2.75
N LYS A 74 6.80 0.20 3.45
CA LYS A 74 7.58 0.62 4.62
C LYS A 74 8.83 1.36 4.15
N GLN A 75 9.26 2.37 4.90
CA GLN A 75 10.48 3.14 4.59
C GLN A 75 11.77 2.30 4.55
N SER A 76 11.78 1.12 5.20
CA SER A 76 12.90 0.18 5.18
C SER A 76 12.86 -0.78 3.99
N THR A 77 11.89 -0.64 3.08
CA THR A 77 11.83 -1.43 1.85
C THR A 77 13.00 -1.00 0.96
N ASN A 78 13.68 -1.99 0.36
CA ASN A 78 14.83 -1.73 -0.52
C ASN A 78 14.34 -1.41 -1.93
N VAL A 79 14.84 -0.34 -2.52
CA VAL A 79 14.52 0.10 -3.87
C VAL A 79 15.79 0.22 -4.69
N LYS A 80 15.73 -0.17 -5.96
CA LYS A 80 16.80 -0.02 -6.93
C LYS A 80 16.28 0.73 -8.16
N THR A 81 16.92 1.86 -8.46
CA THR A 81 16.73 2.60 -9.72
C THR A 81 17.52 1.92 -10.85
N LYS A 82 17.17 2.19 -12.12
CA LYS A 82 17.77 1.50 -13.30
C LYS A 82 19.31 1.48 -13.30
N GLU A 83 19.94 2.54 -12.80
CA GLU A 83 21.39 2.73 -12.80
C GLU A 83 22.04 2.57 -11.41
N GLY A 84 21.24 2.31 -10.36
CA GLY A 84 21.67 2.34 -8.97
C GLY A 84 21.93 0.98 -8.32
N ILE A 85 22.49 1.01 -7.13
CA ILE A 85 22.49 -0.12 -6.19
C ILE A 85 21.18 -0.16 -5.38
N TYR A 86 20.87 -1.29 -4.76
CA TYR A 86 19.76 -1.36 -3.80
C TYR A 86 20.04 -0.45 -2.62
N GLN A 87 19.09 0.41 -2.28
CA GLN A 87 19.11 1.25 -1.09
C GLN A 87 17.72 1.29 -0.44
N GLU A 88 17.65 1.52 0.86
CA GLU A 88 16.36 1.67 1.53
C GLU A 88 15.65 2.95 1.07
N MET A 89 14.31 2.94 1.06
CA MET A 89 13.53 4.14 0.73
C MET A 89 13.85 5.33 1.63
N MET A 90 14.19 5.09 2.90
CA MET A 90 14.66 6.13 3.82
C MET A 90 15.93 6.83 3.31
N GLY A 91 16.81 6.09 2.62
CA GLY A 91 18.05 6.61 2.05
C GLY A 91 17.85 7.46 0.79
N LEU A 92 16.63 7.56 0.25
CA LEU A 92 16.32 8.35 -0.94
C LEU A 92 16.32 9.87 -0.71
N GLY A 93 16.80 10.34 0.45
CA GLY A 93 16.91 11.77 0.76
C GLY A 93 15.57 12.43 1.09
N LEU A 94 14.61 11.67 1.62
CA LEU A 94 13.32 12.21 2.03
C LEU A 94 13.45 13.10 3.27
N SER A 95 13.21 14.39 3.09
CA SER A 95 13.11 15.37 4.17
C SER A 95 11.68 15.97 4.22
N PRO A 96 11.27 16.57 5.35
CA PRO A 96 10.00 17.28 5.42
C PRO A 96 9.84 18.28 4.28
N GLU A 97 8.66 18.31 3.65
CA GLU A 97 8.29 19.11 2.48
C GLU A 97 8.75 18.55 1.12
N THR A 98 9.49 17.45 1.11
CA THR A 98 9.94 16.81 -0.12
C THR A 98 8.85 15.92 -0.74
N LYS A 99 8.78 15.95 -2.08
CA LYS A 99 8.02 15.03 -2.92
C LYS A 99 9.00 14.31 -3.84
N LEU A 100 8.90 13.00 -3.93
CA LEU A 100 9.73 12.18 -4.81
C LEU A 100 8.82 11.29 -5.65
N PHE A 101 9.10 11.21 -6.95
CA PHE A 101 8.43 10.28 -7.84
C PHE A 101 9.49 9.60 -8.70
N LEU A 102 9.67 8.30 -8.51
CA LEU A 102 10.59 7.48 -9.28
C LEU A 102 9.77 6.54 -10.17
N LYS A 103 10.09 6.54 -11.46
CA LYS A 103 9.46 5.63 -12.41
C LYS A 103 10.27 4.35 -12.53
N ASP A 104 9.56 3.25 -12.76
CA ASP A 104 10.15 1.97 -13.14
C ASP A 104 11.30 1.52 -12.20
N VAL A 105 11.03 1.48 -10.90
CA VAL A 105 11.98 1.03 -9.88
C VAL A 105 11.71 -0.41 -9.43
N ASN A 106 12.78 -1.12 -9.09
CA ASN A 106 12.69 -2.46 -8.52
C ASN A 106 12.55 -2.36 -7.00
N ILE A 107 11.45 -2.86 -6.42
CA ILE A 107 11.11 -2.74 -4.98
C ILE A 107 11.58 -3.96 -4.16
N THR A 108 12.04 -5.04 -4.79
CA THR A 108 12.57 -6.22 -4.09
C THR A 108 13.74 -6.81 -4.84
N LYS A 109 14.60 -7.51 -4.08
CA LYS A 109 15.75 -8.27 -4.59
C LYS A 109 15.35 -9.60 -5.23
N GLU A 110 14.09 -10.01 -5.10
CA GLU A 110 13.56 -11.23 -5.71
C GLU A 110 13.62 -11.12 -7.24
N LYS A 111 14.25 -12.12 -7.88
CA LYS A 111 14.36 -12.18 -9.33
C LYS A 111 12.96 -12.34 -9.96
N GLY A 112 12.69 -11.59 -11.02
CA GLY A 112 11.43 -11.64 -11.77
C GLY A 112 10.30 -10.81 -11.17
N PHE A 113 10.57 -9.97 -10.16
CA PHE A 113 9.62 -8.95 -9.76
C PHE A 113 9.70 -7.75 -10.71
N GLY A 114 8.55 -7.27 -11.18
CA GLY A 114 8.50 -6.18 -12.15
C GLY A 114 8.98 -4.83 -11.63
N GLU A 115 9.10 -3.88 -12.54
CA GLU A 115 9.37 -2.48 -12.21
C GLU A 115 8.07 -1.76 -11.85
N PHE A 116 8.12 -0.91 -10.83
CA PHE A 116 6.96 -0.17 -10.33
C PHE A 116 7.26 1.32 -10.19
N ASN A 117 6.21 2.13 -10.25
CA ASN A 117 6.32 3.54 -9.90
C ASN A 117 6.30 3.70 -8.38
N LEU A 118 7.23 4.48 -7.85
CA LEU A 118 7.31 4.84 -6.45
C LEU A 118 6.98 6.33 -6.28
N ALA A 119 6.06 6.62 -5.36
CA ALA A 119 5.67 7.97 -5.01
C ALA A 119 5.79 8.18 -3.51
N ASP A 120 6.58 9.17 -3.12
CA ASP A 120 6.78 9.55 -1.72
C ASP A 120 6.43 11.02 -1.51
N LYS A 121 5.81 11.32 -0.37
CA LYS A 121 5.44 12.67 0.02
C LYS A 121 5.54 12.81 1.54
N TRP A 122 6.43 13.69 1.98
CA TRP A 122 6.53 14.06 3.39
C TRP A 122 5.94 15.45 3.61
N LYS A 123 4.75 15.53 4.21
CA LYS A 123 4.19 16.82 4.62
C LYS A 123 4.75 17.21 5.99
N LYS A 124 5.32 18.41 6.12
CA LYS A 124 5.67 18.96 7.43
C LYS A 124 4.39 19.09 8.27
N LEU A 125 4.43 18.60 9.52
CA LEU A 125 3.37 18.87 10.48
C LEU A 125 3.48 20.33 10.88
N ILE A 126 2.55 21.16 10.39
CA ILE A 126 2.41 22.55 10.82
C ILE A 126 1.34 22.53 11.92
N GLY A 127 1.77 22.69 13.18
CA GLY A 127 0.88 22.85 14.33
C GLY A 127 0.24 21.56 14.84
N VAL A 128 0.97 20.81 15.66
CA VAL A 128 0.32 19.88 16.60
C VAL A 128 -0.33 20.75 17.67
N PHE A 129 -1.65 20.88 17.68
CA PHE A 129 -2.36 21.30 18.89
C PHE A 129 -1.98 20.29 19.97
N LYS A 130 -1.31 20.72 21.03
CA LYS A 130 -1.18 19.92 22.26
C LYS A 130 -2.61 19.55 22.67
N GLN A 131 -2.99 18.30 22.49
CA GLN A 131 -4.17 17.76 23.13
C GLN A 131 -3.88 17.83 24.63
N LYS A 132 -4.43 18.84 25.32
CA LYS A 132 -4.50 18.81 26.78
C LYS A 132 -5.22 17.51 27.12
N SER A 133 -4.57 16.63 27.87
CA SER A 133 -5.29 15.56 28.55
C SER A 133 -6.31 16.23 29.47
N LEU A 134 -7.56 16.28 29.03
CA LEU A 134 -8.66 16.37 29.99
C LEU A 134 -8.69 15.00 30.65
N GLY A 135 -8.04 14.91 31.81
CA GLY A 135 -8.09 13.75 32.69
C GLY A 135 -9.50 13.62 33.24
N ILE A 136 -10.41 13.07 32.43
CA ILE A 136 -11.73 12.67 32.88
C ILE A 136 -12.11 11.39 32.13
N PHE A 137 -12.31 10.34 32.94
CA PHE A 137 -12.69 8.95 32.67
C PHE A 137 -11.57 7.98 32.27
#